data_AF-A0A940TRR2-F1
#
_entry.id   AF-A0A940TRR2-F1
#
_cell.length_a   1.000
_cell.length_b   1.000
_cell.length_c   1.000
_cell.angle_alpha   90.00
_cell.angle_beta   90.00
_cell.angle_gamma   90.00
#
_symmetry.space_group_name_H-M   'P 1'
#
loop_
_entity.id
_entity.type
_entity.pdbx_description
1 polymer ?
#
loop_
_entity_poly.entity_id
_entity_poly.type
_entity_poly.pdbx_seq_one_letter_code
_entity_poly.pdbx_strand_id
1 'polypeptide(L)' 'MTVSWMPREHEMKNHDRYGSEHWGTEAPCTVYEKKPLKDAKGNVIKGLYNAWIRLNNPNQ' A
#
# COMPACT_ATOMS: atom_id res chain seq x y z
N MET A 1 20.27 38.02 -4.16
CA MET A 1 21.54 37.61 -3.52
C MET A 1 21.33 36.20 -2.98
N THR A 2 22.01 35.20 -3.51
CA THR A 2 21.92 33.81 -3.01
C THR A 2 23.18 33.50 -2.20
N VAL A 3 23.03 32.74 -1.12
CA VAL A 3 24.12 32.40 -0.20
C VAL A 3 25.04 31.38 -0.88
N SER A 4 26.29 31.75 -1.18
CA SER A 4 27.23 30.94 -1.98
C SER A 4 27.80 29.74 -1.22
N TRP A 5 27.79 29.76 0.11
CA TRP A 5 28.33 28.69 0.96
C TRP A 5 27.32 27.59 1.26
N MET A 6 26.02 27.84 1.04
CA MET A 6 24.97 26.88 1.41
C MET A 6 24.82 25.81 0.32
N PRO A 7 25.04 24.53 0.63
CA PRO A 7 24.81 23.45 -0.32
C PRO A 7 23.35 23.50 -0.77
N ARG A 8 23.14 23.47 -2.08
CA ARG A 8 21.80 23.41 -2.64
C ARG A 8 21.49 21.97 -2.97
N GLU A 9 20.49 21.41 -2.33
CA GLU A 9 19.89 20.17 -2.79
C GLU A 9 18.80 20.50 -3.80
N HIS A 10 18.98 20.02 -5.03
CA HIS A 10 18.01 20.11 -6.11
C HIS A 10 17.48 18.73 -6.53
N GLU A 11 17.89 17.69 -5.80
CA GLU A 11 17.55 16.31 -6.11
C GLU A 11 16.25 15.87 -5.45
N MET A 12 15.57 14.94 -6.10
CA MET A 12 14.37 14.33 -5.57
C MET A 12 14.73 13.44 -4.37
N LYS A 13 14.15 13.73 -3.21
CA LYS A 13 14.33 12.94 -2.00
C LYS A 13 13.26 11.86 -1.90
N ASN A 14 13.69 10.64 -1.66
CA ASN A 14 12.77 9.59 -1.21
C ASN A 14 12.39 9.85 0.26
N HIS A 15 11.09 9.95 0.53
CA HIS A 15 10.53 10.13 1.88
C HIS A 15 9.85 8.87 2.41
N ASP A 16 9.93 7.76 1.67
CA ASP A 16 9.40 6.48 2.11
C ASP A 16 10.16 6.01 3.35
N ARG A 17 9.41 5.74 4.41
CA ARG A 17 9.96 5.24 5.69
C ARG A 17 10.11 3.73 5.73
N TYR A 18 9.44 3.03 4.82
CA TYR A 18 9.34 1.57 4.77
C TYR A 18 9.58 1.12 3.34
N GLY A 19 10.22 -0.04 3.17
CA GLY A 19 10.35 -0.67 1.87
C GLY A 19 9.14 -1.56 1.55
N SER A 20 9.36 -2.50 0.63
CA SER A 20 8.36 -3.48 0.19
C SER A 20 8.38 -4.76 1.03
N GLU A 21 9.05 -4.79 2.18
CA GLU A 21 9.30 -6.02 2.96
C GLU A 21 8.00 -6.68 3.45
N HIS A 22 6.93 -5.90 3.60
CA HIS A 22 5.62 -6.37 4.05
C HIS A 22 4.61 -6.55 2.92
N TRP A 23 5.05 -6.52 1.66
CA TRP A 23 4.20 -6.77 0.50
C TRP A 23 4.33 -8.22 0.08
N GLY A 24 3.32 -9.03 0.37
CA GLY A 24 3.40 -10.44 0.01
C GLY A 24 2.25 -11.28 0.54
N THR A 25 2.47 -12.59 0.49
CA THR A 25 1.54 -13.60 0.99
C THR A 25 2.05 -14.31 2.24
N GLU A 26 3.35 -14.21 2.53
CA GLU A 26 4.00 -14.86 3.66
C GLU A 26 4.15 -13.91 4.85
N ALA A 27 3.90 -14.42 6.05
CA ALA A 27 4.02 -13.62 7.26
C ALA A 27 5.48 -13.23 7.56
N PRO A 28 5.76 -12.03 8.11
CA PRO A 28 4.82 -10.96 8.44
C PRO A 28 4.57 -10.00 7.27
N CYS A 29 3.32 -9.88 6.82
CA CYS A 29 2.96 -9.00 5.70
C CYS A 29 1.56 -8.39 5.82
N THR A 30 1.25 -7.44 4.94
CA THR A 30 -0.12 -6.99 4.68
C THR A 30 -0.60 -7.66 3.41
N VAL A 31 -1.68 -8.43 3.50
CA VAL A 31 -2.27 -9.09 2.33
C VAL A 31 -3.46 -8.27 1.84
N TYR A 32 -3.41 -7.91 0.56
CA TYR A 32 -4.50 -7.25 -0.14
C TYR A 32 -5.20 -8.24 -1.08
N GLU A 33 -6.52 -8.33 -0.97
CA GLU A 33 -7.37 -9.11 -1.85
C GLU A 33 -8.47 -8.23 -2.43
N LYS A 34 -8.72 -8.35 -3.73
CA LYS A 34 -9.81 -7.66 -4.41
C LYS A 34 -10.93 -8.66 -4.69
N LYS A 35 -12.00 -8.61 -3.89
CA LYS A 35 -13.14 -9.53 -4.02
C LYS A 35 -14.31 -8.87 -4.77
N PRO A 36 -14.99 -9.58 -5.68
CA PRO A 36 -16.17 -9.03 -6.37
C PRO A 36 -17.29 -8.76 -5.38
N LEU A 37 -17.96 -7.60 -5.49
CA LEU A 37 -19.16 -7.34 -4.70
C LEU A 37 -20.37 -8.03 -5.34
N LYS A 38 -21.17 -8.67 -4.51
CA LYS A 38 -22.43 -9.31 -4.93
C LYS A 38 -23.62 -8.51 -4.43
N ASP A 39 -24.69 -8.49 -5.23
CA ASP A 39 -25.99 -7.97 -4.80
C ASP A 39 -26.69 -8.93 -3.81
N ALA A 40 -27.84 -8.52 -3.29
CA ALA A 40 -28.65 -9.35 -2.38
C ALA A 40 -29.14 -10.69 -3.00
N LYS A 41 -29.08 -10.83 -4.33
CA LYS A 41 -29.45 -12.03 -5.08
C LYS A 41 -28.23 -12.89 -5.44
N GLY A 42 -27.02 -12.46 -5.07
CA GLY A 42 -25.77 -13.16 -5.34
C GLY A 42 -25.11 -12.83 -6.69
N ASN A 43 -25.66 -11.92 -7.50
CA ASN A 43 -25.08 -11.52 -8.77
C ASN A 43 -23.87 -10.61 -8.57
N VAL A 44 -22.81 -10.81 -9.34
CA VAL A 44 -21.63 -9.95 -9.29
C VAL A 44 -21.93 -8.60 -9.95
N ILE A 45 -21.67 -7.51 -9.22
CA ILE A 45 -21.82 -6.16 -9.74
C ILE A 45 -20.52 -5.77 -10.46
N LYS A 46 -20.58 -5.65 -11.79
CA LYS A 46 -19.41 -5.31 -12.61
C LYS A 46 -18.85 -3.94 -12.21
N GLY A 47 -17.54 -3.88 -11.98
CA GLY A 47 -16.85 -2.64 -11.62
C GLY A 47 -16.86 -2.32 -10.12
N LEU A 48 -17.61 -3.06 -9.30
CA LEU A 48 -17.67 -2.85 -7.85
C LEU A 48 -17.03 -4.00 -7.09
N TYR A 49 -16.11 -3.65 -6.18
CA TYR A 49 -15.25 -4.60 -5.48
C TYR A 49 -15.08 -4.22 -4.01
N ASN A 50 -14.89 -5.23 -3.18
CA ASN A 50 -14.47 -5.06 -1.80
C ASN A 50 -12.95 -5.22 -1.73
N ALA A 51 -12.28 -4.19 -1.19
CA ALA A 51 -10.89 -4.28 -0.76
C ALA A 51 -10.82 -5.02 0.57
N TRP A 52 -10.14 -6.16 0.59
CA TRP A 52 -9.90 -6.95 1.78
C TRP A 52 -8.44 -6.79 2.16
N ILE A 53 -8.20 -6.13 3.28
CA ILE A 53 -6.86 -5.85 3.79
C ILE A 53 -6.75 -6.57 5.13
N ARG A 54 -5.81 -7.52 5.21
CA ARG A 54 -5.54 -8.26 6.45
C ARG A 54 -4.08 -8.10 6.84
N LEU A 55 -3.85 -7.92 8.13
CA LEU A 55 -2.53 -7.99 8.73
C LEU A 55 -2.22 -9.46 8.98
N ASN A 56 -1.26 -9.99 8.23
CA ASN A 56 -0.78 -11.37 8.36
C ASN A 56 0.43 -11.36 9.28
N ASN A 57 0.22 -10.98 10.54
CA ASN A 57 1.24 -10.97 11.58
C ASN A 57 0.95 -12.11 12.59
N PRO A 58 1.84 -13.11 12.74
CA PRO A 58 1.61 -14.26 13.63
C PRO A 58 1.54 -13.90 15.12
N ASN A 59 2.09 -12.75 15.50
CA ASN A 59 2.21 -12.31 16.90
C ASN A 59 1.15 -11.26 17.29
N GLN A 60 0.06 -11.15 16.51
CA GLN A 60 -0.98 -10.12 16.71
C GLN A 60 -1.97 -10.47 17.82
#